data_AF-A0A1G8CM14-F1
#
_entry.id   AF-A0A1G8CM14-F1
#
_cell.length_a   1.000
_cell.length_b   1.000
_cell.length_c   1.000
_cell.angle_alpha   90.00
_cell.angle_beta   90.00
_cell.angle_gamma   90.00
#
_symmetry.space_group_name_H-M   'P 1'
#
loop_
_entity.id
_entity.type
_entity.pdbx_description
1 polymer ?
#
loop_
_entity_poly.entity_id
_entity_poly.type
_entity_poly.pdbx_seq_one_letter_code
_entity_poly.pdbx_strand_id
1 'polypeptide(L)'
;MPLSATREGGHEEISWMVNAIIRPSHQQLADLAAANGWARTQSCFVKDRSLLIARGQMTSQASRFTPDQPPQISCEYLTEQARAMFGPHPFAAEMSQDQAASLLPEYLAMSQAFPYLQAGSQRDLIFDAMHHNRDLARDIELTSVVANFICWDETGGYGRVLHGGKAALPDILVTENFHSNLFRKDASQLLGRAVRPNYSATTKRYLHSLYAGLSSKDPLVRCAYMVAFELHAADMIQSLWTTLVKTFKARSDDLEYFRSHVGGEDPAEKYHGDMTSRLIGELVPADRNGRFLDEFDRAYRLSLQWCRDLLRIVSLEEDGQSEIEHHGRCHCGSVKFCVRAPRELSAVRCNCSICQMSGFLHLLVPGDKLGIECGEEFLTAYQFNKHIARHTFCRVCGVKPFYRPRSNPSGFSVNIRCLDNRTIERIRISEFDGEHWEQAFRSMHQDLESCVEDQKPWSELEWRAQ
;
A
#
# COMPACT_ATOMS: atom_id res chain seq x y z
N MET A 1 67.95 -23.79 18.05
CA MET A 1 68.29 -23.36 19.42
C MET A 1 69.16 -22.11 19.32
N PRO A 2 68.98 -21.10 20.20
CA PRO A 2 68.14 -19.92 19.95
C PRO A 2 68.90 -18.57 20.06
N LEU A 3 68.29 -17.45 19.65
CA LEU A 3 67.99 -16.18 20.37
C LEU A 3 68.23 -15.04 19.35
N SER A 4 67.54 -13.90 19.25
CA SER A 4 66.46 -13.25 19.99
C SER A 4 65.99 -12.02 19.17
N ALA A 5 64.68 -11.77 19.20
CA ALA A 5 63.94 -10.50 19.09
C ALA A 5 64.47 -9.34 18.22
N THR A 6 63.68 -8.98 17.18
CA THR A 6 63.27 -7.59 16.90
C THR A 6 61.91 -7.59 16.17
N ARG A 7 60.88 -7.03 16.81
CA ARG A 7 59.78 -6.27 16.19
C ARG A 7 58.88 -5.72 17.29
N GLU A 8 59.16 -4.49 17.68
CA GLU A 8 58.19 -3.59 18.30
C GLU A 8 57.26 -3.04 17.21
N GLY A 9 56.00 -2.79 17.58
CA GLY A 9 55.09 -1.94 16.80
C GLY A 9 53.71 -2.52 16.58
N GLY A 10 52.80 -2.22 17.52
CA GLY A 10 51.37 -2.14 17.25
C GLY A 10 50.54 -3.33 17.72
N HIS A 11 50.22 -3.40 19.01
CA HIS A 11 49.03 -4.13 19.51
C HIS A 11 48.57 -3.75 20.94
N GLU A 12 48.92 -2.56 21.47
CA GLU A 12 48.52 -2.17 22.84
C GLU A 12 47.64 -0.90 22.99
N GLU A 13 47.25 -0.20 21.92
CA GLU A 13 46.41 1.01 22.05
C GLU A 13 44.89 0.82 21.90
N ILE A 14 44.40 -0.42 21.76
CA ILE A 14 42.94 -0.70 21.64
C ILE A 14 42.38 -1.48 22.85
N SER A 15 43.18 -1.66 23.92
CA SER A 15 42.72 -2.31 25.16
C SER A 15 42.22 -1.32 26.23
N TRP A 16 42.56 -0.03 26.12
CA TRP A 16 42.20 0.98 27.14
C TRP A 16 40.84 1.66 26.89
N MET A 17 40.33 1.69 25.66
CA MET A 17 39.04 2.32 25.33
C MET A 17 37.81 1.42 25.52
N VAL A 18 37.98 0.09 25.60
CA VAL A 18 36.85 -0.85 25.68
C VAL A 18 36.48 -1.24 27.12
N ASN A 19 37.38 -1.07 28.10
CA ASN A 19 37.12 -1.42 29.51
C ASN A 19 36.56 -0.27 30.38
N ALA A 20 36.30 0.91 29.81
CA ALA A 20 35.78 2.07 30.56
C ALA A 20 34.25 2.27 30.48
N ILE A 21 33.51 1.42 29.73
CA ILE A 21 32.07 1.64 29.47
C ILE A 21 31.16 0.58 30.11
N ILE A 22 31.69 -0.45 30.79
CA ILE A 22 30.85 -1.51 31.39
C ILE A 22 31.23 -1.72 32.87
N ARG A 23 30.35 -1.23 33.76
CA ARG A 23 30.28 -1.32 35.25
C ARG A 23 30.92 -0.16 36.04
N PRO A 24 30.14 0.81 36.54
CA PRO A 24 30.64 1.68 37.59
C PRO A 24 30.82 0.86 38.89
N SER A 25 31.89 1.16 39.62
CA SER A 25 32.12 0.58 40.95
C SER A 25 31.13 1.14 41.97
N HIS A 26 30.84 0.39 43.03
CA HIS A 26 29.94 0.81 44.12
C HIS A 26 30.32 2.17 44.75
N GLN A 27 31.60 2.56 44.67
CA GLN A 27 32.10 3.85 45.18
C GLN A 27 31.65 5.03 44.30
N GLN A 28 31.63 4.88 42.97
CA GLN A 28 31.21 5.94 42.04
C GLN A 28 29.71 6.22 42.09
N LEU A 29 28.90 5.21 42.40
CA LEU A 29 27.46 5.37 42.64
C LEU A 29 27.16 6.07 43.98
N ALA A 30 28.03 5.89 44.98
CA ALA A 30 27.90 6.55 46.28
C ALA A 30 28.23 8.06 46.20
N ASP A 31 29.24 8.43 45.41
CA ASP A 31 29.62 9.84 45.21
C ASP A 31 28.57 10.62 44.40
N LEU A 32 27.91 9.97 43.42
CA LEU A 32 26.78 10.54 42.67
C LEU A 32 25.50 10.69 43.50
N ALA A 33 25.27 9.80 44.47
CA ALA A 33 24.14 9.89 45.40
C ALA A 33 24.35 10.97 46.48
N ALA A 34 25.60 11.17 46.92
CA ALA A 34 25.97 12.24 47.85
C ALA A 34 25.87 13.64 47.21
N ALA A 35 26.16 13.76 45.91
CA ALA A 35 26.04 15.02 45.16
C ALA A 35 24.58 15.45 44.90
N ASN A 36 23.61 14.52 44.94
CA ASN A 36 22.20 14.78 44.59
C ASN A 36 21.23 14.71 45.77
N GLY A 37 21.71 14.67 47.01
CA GLY A 37 20.89 14.92 48.20
C GLY A 37 19.84 13.86 48.55
N TRP A 38 20.05 12.59 48.17
CA TRP A 38 19.12 11.50 48.52
C TRP A 38 19.63 10.76 49.76
N ALA A 39 19.17 11.22 50.93
CA ALA A 39 19.43 10.55 52.20
C ALA A 39 18.17 9.85 52.72
N ARG A 40 18.38 8.62 53.24
CA ARG A 40 17.54 7.82 54.18
C ARG A 40 16.39 7.05 53.52
N THR A 41 16.19 5.74 53.74
CA THR A 41 16.56 4.82 54.83
C THR A 41 16.44 3.36 54.35
N GLN A 42 17.42 2.51 54.71
CA GLN A 42 17.33 1.04 54.68
C GLN A 42 17.05 0.48 56.09
N SER A 43 16.55 -0.78 56.10
CA SER A 43 16.27 -1.71 57.22
C SER A 43 14.81 -1.66 57.70
N CYS A 44 14.06 -2.77 57.84
CA CYS A 44 14.44 -4.10 58.33
C CYS A 44 13.71 -5.27 57.63
N PHE A 45 14.37 -6.43 57.71
CA PHE A 45 13.95 -7.77 57.30
C PHE A 45 12.93 -8.41 58.27
N VAL A 46 11.95 -9.13 57.69
CA VAL A 46 11.24 -10.35 58.15
C VAL A 46 10.40 -10.31 59.44
N LYS A 47 9.08 -10.49 59.26
CA LYS A 47 8.16 -11.49 59.87
C LYS A 47 6.76 -10.85 59.95
N ASP A 48 5.79 -11.33 59.17
CA ASP A 48 4.67 -12.11 59.73
C ASP A 48 3.69 -12.56 58.65
N ARG A 49 3.19 -13.78 58.84
CA ARG A 49 2.18 -14.44 58.00
C ARG A 49 0.90 -14.48 58.84
N SER A 50 -0.07 -13.61 58.61
CA SER A 50 -1.51 -13.86 58.90
C SER A 50 -2.42 -12.67 58.59
N LEU A 51 -3.48 -12.96 57.82
CA LEU A 51 -4.86 -12.52 58.01
C LEU A 51 -5.17 -11.01 58.08
N LEU A 52 -5.77 -10.46 57.02
CA LEU A 52 -7.23 -10.18 56.93
C LEU A 52 -7.55 -9.13 55.86
N ILE A 53 -8.43 -9.55 54.97
CA ILE A 53 -9.32 -8.83 54.07
C ILE A 53 -9.57 -7.37 54.52
N ALA A 54 -9.09 -6.41 53.74
CA ALA A 54 -9.58 -5.03 53.77
C ALA A 54 -9.80 -4.55 52.33
N ARG A 55 -11.07 -4.26 52.02
CA ARG A 55 -11.52 -3.56 50.82
C ARG A 55 -10.77 -2.23 50.70
N GLY A 56 -9.75 -2.18 49.84
CA GLY A 56 -9.09 -0.94 49.44
C GLY A 56 -9.74 -0.42 48.17
N GLN A 57 -10.58 0.61 48.29
CA GLN A 57 -10.93 1.48 47.17
C GLN A 57 -9.63 2.04 46.58
N MET A 58 -9.25 1.58 45.39
CA MET A 58 -8.26 2.27 44.58
C MET A 58 -8.89 3.57 44.08
N THR A 59 -8.51 4.68 44.71
CA THR A 59 -8.70 6.01 44.15
C THR A 59 -7.80 6.14 42.93
N SER A 60 -8.37 5.88 41.75
CA SER A 60 -7.75 6.29 40.50
C SER A 60 -7.65 7.81 40.51
N GLN A 61 -6.43 8.35 40.53
CA GLN A 61 -6.21 9.68 39.97
C GLN A 61 -6.42 9.58 38.46
N ALA A 62 -7.70 9.56 38.07
CA ALA A 62 -8.12 9.91 36.74
C ALA A 62 -7.63 11.34 36.51
N SER A 63 -6.71 11.49 35.54
CA SER A 63 -6.35 12.79 34.99
C SER A 63 -7.63 13.54 34.66
N ARG A 64 -7.78 14.73 35.23
CA ARG A 64 -8.92 15.61 35.01
C ARG A 64 -8.87 16.12 33.58
N PHE A 65 -9.46 15.36 32.66
CA PHE A 65 -9.90 15.89 31.37
C PHE A 65 -11.22 16.64 31.60
N THR A 66 -11.21 17.94 31.34
CA THR A 66 -12.42 18.72 31.14
C THR A 66 -12.89 18.50 29.69
N PRO A 67 -14.06 17.88 29.46
CA PRO A 67 -14.63 17.78 28.13
C PRO A 67 -15.40 19.07 27.86
N ASP A 68 -14.78 20.03 27.19
CA ASP A 68 -15.52 21.27 26.85
C ASP A 68 -15.32 21.77 25.43
N GLN A 69 -14.79 20.94 24.51
CA GLN A 69 -15.00 21.08 23.07
C GLN A 69 -15.02 19.69 22.40
N PRO A 70 -16.00 19.38 21.54
CA PRO A 70 -16.04 18.10 20.84
C PRO A 70 -14.84 17.99 19.88
N PRO A 71 -14.22 16.81 19.73
CA PRO A 71 -13.33 16.57 18.60
C PRO A 71 -14.18 16.67 17.34
N GLN A 72 -13.89 17.63 16.47
CA GLN A 72 -14.77 17.91 15.33
C GLN A 72 -14.74 16.80 14.25
N ILE A 73 -13.75 15.89 14.32
CA ILE A 73 -13.56 14.75 13.40
C ILE A 73 -13.13 13.53 14.24
N SER A 74 -13.98 12.49 14.34
CA SER A 74 -13.65 11.18 14.93
C SER A 74 -13.56 10.09 13.85
N CYS A 75 -12.95 8.95 14.16
CA CYS A 75 -12.96 7.81 13.23
C CYS A 75 -14.37 7.28 12.95
N GLU A 76 -15.31 7.38 13.90
CA GLU A 76 -16.72 7.01 13.64
C GLU A 76 -17.33 7.96 12.60
N TYR A 77 -17.14 9.28 12.77
CA TYR A 77 -17.58 10.28 11.81
C TYR A 77 -16.99 10.03 10.41
N LEU A 78 -15.69 9.77 10.33
CA LEU A 78 -15.01 9.47 9.06
C LEU A 78 -15.51 8.18 8.42
N THR A 79 -15.81 7.15 9.22
CA THR A 79 -16.37 5.88 8.72
C THR A 79 -17.78 6.10 8.17
N GLU A 80 -18.63 6.85 8.86
CA GLU A 80 -19.96 7.21 8.39
C GLU A 80 -19.91 8.06 7.11
N GLN A 81 -19.02 9.06 7.07
CA GLN A 81 -18.80 9.90 5.89
C GLN A 81 -18.32 9.07 4.69
N ALA A 82 -17.34 8.18 4.88
CA ALA A 82 -16.84 7.31 3.84
C ALA A 82 -17.94 6.40 3.29
N ARG A 83 -18.75 5.79 4.16
CA ARG A 83 -19.91 4.98 3.75
C ARG A 83 -20.96 5.78 2.99
N ALA A 84 -21.26 6.99 3.45
CA ALA A 84 -22.22 7.88 2.78
C ALA A 84 -21.73 8.32 1.40
N MET A 85 -20.43 8.58 1.25
CA MET A 85 -19.83 9.08 0.02
C MET A 85 -19.55 7.97 -1.00
N PHE A 86 -19.02 6.84 -0.55
CA PHE A 86 -18.49 5.79 -1.43
C PHE A 86 -19.37 4.54 -1.53
N GLY A 87 -20.39 4.43 -0.68
CA GLY A 87 -21.27 3.28 -0.59
C GLY A 87 -20.64 2.09 0.14
N PRO A 88 -21.23 0.89 0.02
CA PRO A 88 -20.68 -0.31 0.63
C PRO A 88 -19.35 -0.70 -0.02
N HIS A 89 -18.47 -1.33 0.77
CA HIS A 89 -17.18 -1.80 0.27
C HIS A 89 -17.36 -2.80 -0.90
N PRO A 90 -16.56 -2.71 -1.99
CA PRO A 90 -16.68 -3.57 -3.16
C PRO A 90 -16.66 -5.07 -2.85
N PHE A 91 -15.86 -5.49 -1.86
CA PHE A 91 -15.77 -6.90 -1.44
C PHE A 91 -17.01 -7.41 -0.69
N ALA A 92 -17.97 -6.55 -0.34
CA ALA A 92 -19.24 -6.97 0.25
C ALA A 92 -20.21 -7.56 -0.79
N ALA A 93 -19.95 -7.34 -2.09
CA ALA A 93 -20.70 -7.98 -3.15
C ALA A 93 -20.44 -9.50 -3.18
N GLU A 94 -21.41 -10.28 -3.65
CA GLU A 94 -21.22 -11.71 -3.84
C GLU A 94 -20.06 -11.98 -4.81
N MET A 95 -19.25 -12.97 -4.46
CA MET A 95 -18.04 -13.34 -5.19
C MET A 95 -18.01 -14.85 -5.43
N SER A 96 -17.68 -15.27 -6.65
CA SER A 96 -17.47 -16.68 -6.97
C SER A 96 -16.13 -17.19 -6.38
N GLN A 97 -15.94 -18.51 -6.33
CA GLN A 97 -14.66 -19.08 -5.85
C GLN A 97 -13.50 -18.74 -6.79
N ASP A 98 -13.74 -18.69 -8.10
CA ASP A 98 -12.74 -18.27 -9.08
C ASP A 98 -12.38 -16.80 -8.89
N GLN A 99 -13.40 -15.97 -8.63
CA GLN A 99 -13.17 -14.56 -8.37
C GLN A 99 -12.31 -14.34 -7.12
N ALA A 100 -12.60 -15.09 -6.05
CA ALA A 100 -11.78 -15.08 -4.85
C ALA A 100 -10.36 -15.63 -5.12
N ALA A 101 -10.21 -16.68 -5.95
CA ALA A 101 -8.93 -17.28 -6.28
C ALA A 101 -7.97 -16.31 -6.98
N SER A 102 -8.50 -15.36 -7.75
CA SER A 102 -7.72 -14.31 -8.43
C SER A 102 -7.47 -13.09 -7.54
N LEU A 103 -8.39 -12.77 -6.63
CA LEU A 103 -8.26 -11.65 -5.69
C LEU A 103 -7.28 -11.91 -4.53
N LEU A 104 -7.31 -13.11 -3.93
CA LEU A 104 -6.53 -13.43 -2.73
C LEU A 104 -5.00 -13.26 -2.92
N PRO A 105 -4.38 -13.63 -4.06
CA PRO A 105 -2.96 -13.33 -4.33
C PRO A 105 -2.61 -11.84 -4.31
N GLU A 106 -3.49 -10.96 -4.79
CA GLU A 106 -3.30 -9.51 -4.82
C GLU A 106 -3.41 -8.92 -3.42
N TYR A 107 -4.41 -9.38 -2.66
CA TYR A 107 -4.55 -9.00 -1.25
C TYR A 107 -3.33 -9.42 -0.43
N LEU A 108 -2.85 -10.65 -0.62
CA LEU A 108 -1.63 -11.16 0.03
C LEU A 108 -0.42 -10.29 -0.30
N ALA A 109 -0.28 -9.83 -1.56
CA ALA A 109 0.82 -8.96 -1.95
C ALA A 109 0.78 -7.61 -1.22
N MET A 110 -0.40 -7.02 -1.07
CA MET A 110 -0.60 -5.79 -0.29
C MET A 110 -0.27 -6.00 1.19
N SER A 111 -0.91 -6.99 1.83
CA SER A 111 -0.69 -7.29 3.26
C SER A 111 0.78 -7.60 3.56
N GLN A 112 1.47 -8.31 2.66
CA GLN A 112 2.89 -8.60 2.82
C GLN A 112 3.78 -7.36 2.66
N ALA A 113 3.43 -6.40 1.79
CA ALA A 113 4.26 -5.23 1.53
C ALA A 113 4.05 -4.09 2.52
N PHE A 114 2.80 -3.90 3.00
CA PHE A 114 2.38 -2.78 3.82
C PHE A 114 3.31 -2.46 5.01
N PRO A 115 3.62 -3.40 5.93
CA PRO A 115 4.44 -3.06 7.11
C PRO A 115 5.83 -2.54 6.73
N TYR A 116 6.41 -3.02 5.63
CA TYR A 116 7.73 -2.57 5.18
C TYR A 116 7.68 -1.21 4.48
N LEU A 117 6.61 -0.93 3.73
CA LEU A 117 6.39 0.40 3.14
C LEU A 117 6.13 1.44 4.23
N GLN A 118 5.32 1.09 5.23
CA GLN A 118 5.02 1.94 6.37
C GLN A 118 6.28 2.23 7.20
N ALA A 119 7.12 1.23 7.47
CA ALA A 119 8.42 1.43 8.12
C ALA A 119 9.35 2.33 7.26
N GLY A 120 9.37 2.13 5.94
CA GLY A 120 10.19 2.92 5.03
C GLY A 120 9.68 4.36 4.80
N SER A 121 8.46 4.70 5.21
CA SER A 121 7.84 6.01 4.95
C SER A 121 8.53 7.16 5.69
N GLN A 122 9.18 6.86 6.82
CA GLN A 122 9.84 7.84 7.68
C GLN A 122 11.24 8.23 7.18
N ARG A 123 11.83 7.41 6.30
CA ARG A 123 13.24 7.51 5.90
C ARG A 123 13.59 8.90 5.38
N ASP A 124 12.84 9.41 4.43
CA ASP A 124 13.16 10.67 3.75
C ASP A 124 12.90 11.89 4.66
N LEU A 125 11.97 11.77 5.62
CA LEU A 125 11.72 12.79 6.65
C LEU A 125 12.90 12.91 7.62
N ILE A 126 13.46 11.77 8.03
CA ILE A 126 14.64 11.73 8.90
C ILE A 126 15.87 12.23 8.15
N PHE A 127 16.10 11.79 6.91
CA PHE A 127 17.23 12.28 6.13
C PHE A 127 17.13 13.77 5.81
N ASP A 128 15.93 14.30 5.62
CA ASP A 128 15.72 15.74 5.48
C ASP A 128 16.14 16.49 6.77
N ALA A 129 15.77 15.99 7.95
CA ALA A 129 16.21 16.60 9.21
C ALA A 129 17.74 16.51 9.41
N MET A 130 18.34 15.36 9.09
CA MET A 130 19.79 15.16 9.12
C MET A 130 20.53 16.12 8.18
N HIS A 131 20.06 16.23 6.93
CA HIS A 131 20.69 17.08 5.92
C HIS A 131 20.70 18.56 6.34
N HIS A 132 19.63 19.01 7.00
CA HIS A 132 19.51 20.39 7.46
C HIS A 132 19.99 20.61 8.90
N ASN A 133 20.56 19.58 9.55
CA ASN A 133 21.03 19.61 10.93
C ASN A 133 19.99 20.23 11.90
N ARG A 134 18.76 19.70 11.86
CA ARG A 134 17.62 20.16 12.66
C ARG A 134 17.00 19.01 13.45
N ASP A 135 16.31 19.33 14.53
CA ASP A 135 15.50 18.36 15.28
C ASP A 135 14.40 17.77 14.39
N LEU A 136 13.99 16.53 14.70
CA LEU A 136 12.80 15.95 14.09
C LEU A 136 11.58 16.73 14.54
N ALA A 137 10.75 17.12 13.59
CA ALA A 137 9.51 17.82 13.90
C ALA A 137 8.54 16.88 14.64
N ARG A 138 7.81 17.43 15.61
CA ARG A 138 6.86 16.66 16.45
C ARG A 138 5.86 15.85 15.63
N ASP A 139 5.42 16.37 14.49
CA ASP A 139 4.51 15.66 13.59
C ASP A 139 5.14 14.41 12.97
N ILE A 140 6.45 14.42 12.71
CA ILE A 140 7.19 13.25 12.24
C ILE A 140 7.24 12.22 13.36
N GLU A 141 7.60 12.61 14.59
CA GLU A 141 7.64 11.71 15.75
C GLU A 141 6.29 11.04 16.02
N LEU A 142 5.20 11.81 15.99
CA LEU A 142 3.83 11.31 16.20
C LEU A 142 3.40 10.32 15.12
N THR A 143 3.63 10.64 13.83
CA THR A 143 3.35 9.67 12.76
C THR A 143 4.25 8.44 12.86
N SER A 144 5.50 8.61 13.31
CA SER A 144 6.47 7.52 13.40
C SER A 144 6.12 6.51 14.49
N VAL A 145 5.69 6.96 15.67
CA VAL A 145 5.33 6.05 16.76
C VAL A 145 4.09 5.21 16.41
N VAL A 146 3.09 5.81 15.77
CA VAL A 146 1.90 5.09 15.29
C VAL A 146 2.29 4.10 14.19
N ALA A 147 3.10 4.53 13.21
CA ALA A 147 3.60 3.67 12.16
C ALA A 147 4.42 2.49 12.70
N ASN A 148 5.29 2.72 13.67
CA ASN A 148 6.11 1.67 14.29
C ASN A 148 5.26 0.64 15.02
N PHE A 149 4.22 1.09 15.74
CA PHE A 149 3.27 0.16 16.36
C PHE A 149 2.57 -0.70 15.31
N ILE A 150 2.00 -0.08 14.26
CA ILE A 150 1.31 -0.80 13.19
C ILE A 150 2.24 -1.83 12.55
N CYS A 151 3.48 -1.44 12.22
CA CYS A 151 4.46 -2.37 11.66
C CYS A 151 4.76 -3.54 12.60
N TRP A 152 4.82 -3.28 13.91
CA TRP A 152 5.09 -4.30 14.92
C TRP A 152 3.91 -5.25 15.12
N ASP A 153 2.67 -4.75 15.06
CA ASP A 153 1.47 -5.56 15.09
C ASP A 153 1.33 -6.42 13.82
N GLU A 154 1.50 -5.83 12.65
CA GLU A 154 1.44 -6.53 11.35
C GLU A 154 2.51 -7.63 11.19
N THR A 155 3.63 -7.48 11.90
CA THR A 155 4.68 -8.51 12.02
C THR A 155 4.46 -9.44 13.21
N GLY A 156 3.24 -9.52 13.74
CA GLY A 156 2.79 -10.46 14.77
C GLY A 156 3.36 -10.22 16.16
N GLY A 157 4.12 -9.15 16.36
CA GLY A 157 4.87 -8.92 17.59
C GLY A 157 4.00 -8.45 18.76
N TYR A 158 3.06 -7.54 18.51
CA TYR A 158 2.17 -7.02 19.55
C TYR A 158 1.27 -8.12 20.13
N GLY A 159 0.57 -8.88 19.27
CA GLY A 159 -0.26 -10.00 19.70
C GLY A 159 0.51 -11.04 20.54
N ARG A 160 1.78 -11.32 20.19
CA ARG A 160 2.63 -12.25 20.98
C ARG A 160 2.93 -11.73 22.38
N VAL A 161 3.30 -10.45 22.49
CA VAL A 161 3.61 -9.84 23.80
C VAL A 161 2.35 -9.67 24.65
N LEU A 162 1.19 -9.40 24.04
CA LEU A 162 -0.08 -9.29 24.76
C LEU A 162 -0.42 -10.58 25.51
N HIS A 163 -0.22 -11.74 24.87
CA HIS A 163 -0.56 -13.04 25.44
C HIS A 163 0.55 -13.66 26.31
N GLY A 164 1.82 -13.54 25.90
CA GLY A 164 2.95 -14.18 26.57
C GLY A 164 3.82 -13.24 27.42
N GLY A 165 3.46 -11.95 27.48
CA GLY A 165 4.26 -10.93 28.15
C GLY A 165 5.67 -10.81 27.57
N LYS A 166 6.62 -10.33 28.39
CA LYS A 166 8.03 -10.18 27.98
C LYS A 166 8.71 -11.50 27.60
N ALA A 167 8.20 -12.63 28.10
CA ALA A 167 8.76 -13.94 27.80
C ALA A 167 8.54 -14.36 26.34
N ALA A 168 7.56 -13.78 25.65
CA ALA A 168 7.29 -14.05 24.23
C ALA A 168 8.15 -13.23 23.26
N LEU A 169 9.04 -12.34 23.74
CA LEU A 169 9.90 -11.55 22.86
C LEU A 169 10.80 -12.37 21.93
N PRO A 170 11.35 -13.54 22.31
CA PRO A 170 12.08 -14.38 21.36
C PRO A 170 11.22 -14.87 20.18
N ASP A 171 9.90 -15.01 20.39
CA ASP A 171 8.97 -15.54 19.39
C ASP A 171 8.55 -14.50 18.33
N ILE A 172 8.99 -13.24 18.46
CA ILE A 172 8.75 -12.21 17.41
C ILE A 172 9.47 -12.55 16.09
N LEU A 173 10.43 -13.48 16.13
CA LEU A 173 11.12 -13.99 14.94
C LEU A 173 10.33 -15.08 14.21
N VAL A 174 9.24 -15.59 14.80
CA VAL A 174 8.40 -16.62 14.21
C VAL A 174 7.48 -15.97 13.17
N THR A 175 7.98 -15.90 11.94
CA THR A 175 7.32 -15.16 10.86
C THR A 175 5.96 -15.71 10.49
N GLU A 176 5.65 -16.98 10.80
CA GLU A 176 4.35 -17.61 10.59
C GLU A 176 3.21 -16.84 11.25
N ASN A 177 3.52 -16.03 12.26
CA ASN A 177 2.57 -15.19 13.00
C ASN A 177 2.35 -13.82 12.37
N PHE A 178 3.11 -13.46 11.34
CA PHE A 178 2.92 -12.19 10.65
C PHE A 178 1.54 -12.23 10.00
N HIS A 179 0.85 -11.09 10.01
CA HIS A 179 -0.52 -10.99 9.49
C HIS A 179 -0.63 -11.49 8.04
N SER A 180 0.36 -11.15 7.19
CA SER A 180 0.41 -11.67 5.82
C SER A 180 0.56 -13.20 5.73
N ASN A 181 1.22 -13.82 6.71
CA ASN A 181 1.45 -15.27 6.74
C ASN A 181 0.23 -16.01 7.32
N LEU A 182 -0.46 -15.42 8.30
CA LEU A 182 -1.78 -15.87 8.73
C LEU A 182 -2.79 -15.79 7.58
N PHE A 183 -2.82 -14.67 6.84
CA PHE A 183 -3.66 -14.52 5.66
C PHE A 183 -3.32 -15.56 4.59
N ARG A 184 -2.02 -15.80 4.32
CA ARG A 184 -1.59 -16.84 3.37
C ARG A 184 -2.12 -18.21 3.75
N LYS A 185 -2.08 -18.56 5.04
CA LYS A 185 -2.61 -19.83 5.57
C LYS A 185 -4.11 -19.93 5.32
N ASP A 186 -4.88 -18.92 5.72
CA ASP A 186 -6.34 -18.87 5.52
C ASP A 186 -6.71 -18.95 4.04
N ALA A 187 -6.07 -18.14 3.18
CA ALA A 187 -6.29 -18.13 1.74
C ALA A 187 -5.95 -19.49 1.10
N SER A 188 -4.86 -20.13 1.54
CA SER A 188 -4.45 -21.45 1.02
C SER A 188 -5.41 -22.55 1.45
N GLN A 189 -5.96 -22.46 2.67
CA GLN A 189 -6.99 -23.37 3.18
C GLN A 189 -8.28 -23.23 2.37
N LEU A 190 -8.76 -22.01 2.13
CA LEU A 190 -9.96 -21.75 1.35
C LEU A 190 -9.85 -22.27 -0.10
N LEU A 191 -8.71 -22.05 -0.74
CA LEU A 191 -8.48 -22.47 -2.13
C LEU A 191 -8.01 -23.92 -2.29
N GLY A 192 -7.71 -24.63 -1.20
CA GLY A 192 -7.16 -25.99 -1.24
C GLY A 192 -5.79 -26.10 -1.90
N ARG A 193 -5.05 -24.99 -2.05
CA ARG A 193 -3.73 -24.92 -2.69
C ARG A 193 -2.90 -23.78 -2.12
N ALA A 194 -1.58 -23.90 -2.20
CA ALA A 194 -0.68 -22.84 -1.74
C ALA A 194 -0.87 -21.53 -2.54
N VAL A 195 -1.01 -20.41 -1.83
CA VAL A 195 -1.13 -19.07 -2.41
C VAL A 195 0.21 -18.32 -2.33
N ARG A 196 0.57 -17.63 -3.41
CA ARG A 196 1.74 -16.74 -3.49
C ARG A 196 1.28 -15.31 -3.76
N PRO A 197 1.98 -14.28 -3.26
CA PRO A 197 1.62 -12.89 -3.54
C PRO A 197 1.73 -12.60 -5.04
N ASN A 198 0.76 -11.89 -5.60
CA ASN A 198 0.80 -11.35 -6.95
C ASN A 198 0.94 -9.82 -6.92
N TYR A 199 2.12 -9.32 -7.27
CA TYR A 199 2.35 -7.87 -7.42
C TYR A 199 2.01 -7.43 -8.84
N SER A 200 0.71 -7.42 -9.19
CA SER A 200 0.25 -6.93 -10.49
C SER A 200 0.62 -5.45 -10.69
N ALA A 201 0.50 -4.97 -11.93
CA ALA A 201 0.66 -3.56 -12.23
C ALA A 201 -0.31 -2.67 -11.44
N THR A 202 -1.51 -3.18 -11.15
CA THR A 202 -2.54 -2.52 -10.35
C THR A 202 -2.10 -2.41 -8.90
N THR A 203 -1.74 -3.53 -8.27
CA THR A 203 -1.30 -3.55 -6.86
C THR A 203 0.01 -2.78 -6.66
N LYS A 204 0.97 -2.86 -7.58
CA LYS A 204 2.20 -2.05 -7.52
C LYS A 204 1.89 -0.56 -7.54
N ARG A 205 1.00 -0.11 -8.42
CA ARG A 205 0.61 1.31 -8.53
C ARG A 205 -0.06 1.80 -7.25
N TYR A 206 -0.96 1.01 -6.69
CA TYR A 206 -1.59 1.29 -5.40
C TYR A 206 -0.54 1.43 -4.29
N LEU A 207 0.33 0.43 -4.12
CA LEU A 207 1.37 0.44 -3.08
C LEU A 207 2.34 1.63 -3.20
N HIS A 208 2.74 2.00 -4.43
CA HIS A 208 3.54 3.20 -4.64
C HIS A 208 2.81 4.49 -4.26
N SER A 209 1.52 4.59 -4.58
CA SER A 209 0.71 5.77 -4.27
C SER A 209 0.42 5.88 -2.77
N LEU A 210 0.17 4.75 -2.11
CA LEU A 210 0.03 4.66 -0.67
C LEU A 210 1.33 5.10 0.02
N TYR A 211 2.48 4.56 -0.41
CA TYR A 211 3.79 4.97 0.11
C TYR A 211 4.04 6.48 -0.05
N ALA A 212 3.70 7.06 -1.21
CA ALA A 212 3.88 8.49 -1.45
C ALA A 212 3.08 9.37 -0.47
N GLY A 213 1.86 8.98 -0.11
CA GLY A 213 1.08 9.70 0.89
C GLY A 213 1.61 9.51 2.32
N LEU A 214 1.96 8.28 2.68
CA LEU A 214 2.55 7.95 4.00
C LEU A 214 3.91 8.64 4.23
N SER A 215 4.70 8.83 3.17
CA SER A 215 6.03 9.49 3.21
C SER A 215 5.98 11.00 2.92
N SER A 216 4.79 11.58 2.77
CA SER A 216 4.63 13.00 2.43
C SER A 216 5.34 13.92 3.44
N LYS A 217 6.00 14.99 2.97
CA LYS A 217 6.52 16.02 3.89
C LYS A 217 5.40 16.82 4.57
N ASP A 218 4.18 16.77 4.04
CA ASP A 218 3.02 17.43 4.61
C ASP A 218 2.36 16.57 5.70
N PRO A 219 2.32 17.04 6.96
CA PRO A 219 1.79 16.26 8.08
C PRO A 219 0.30 15.95 7.94
N LEU A 220 -0.49 16.82 7.30
CA LEU A 220 -1.93 16.58 7.10
C LEU A 220 -2.15 15.46 6.09
N VAL A 221 -1.34 15.42 5.02
CA VAL A 221 -1.40 14.33 4.02
C VAL A 221 -0.99 13.01 4.67
N ARG A 222 0.12 12.98 5.42
CA ARG A 222 0.53 11.73 6.11
C ARG A 222 -0.54 11.24 7.08
N CYS A 223 -1.07 12.13 7.91
CA CYS A 223 -2.11 11.80 8.87
C CYS A 223 -3.35 11.26 8.16
N ALA A 224 -3.82 11.94 7.11
CA ALA A 224 -4.97 11.51 6.31
C ALA A 224 -4.76 10.13 5.67
N TYR A 225 -3.59 9.85 5.10
CA TYR A 225 -3.28 8.55 4.49
C TYR A 225 -3.19 7.42 5.52
N MET A 226 -2.60 7.68 6.69
CA MET A 226 -2.59 6.69 7.78
C MET A 226 -4.00 6.39 8.26
N VAL A 227 -4.80 7.41 8.58
CA VAL A 227 -6.18 7.24 9.06
C VAL A 227 -7.05 6.55 8.00
N ALA A 228 -6.98 7.00 6.74
CA ALA A 228 -7.77 6.42 5.66
C ALA A 228 -7.40 4.97 5.38
N PHE A 229 -6.12 4.60 5.46
CA PHE A 229 -5.69 3.22 5.29
C PHE A 229 -6.25 2.32 6.39
N GLU A 230 -6.12 2.68 7.67
CA GLU A 230 -6.62 1.86 8.78
C GLU A 230 -8.15 1.73 8.75
N LEU A 231 -8.88 2.82 8.52
CA LEU A 231 -10.35 2.75 8.43
C LEU A 231 -10.84 1.95 7.22
N HIS A 232 -10.15 2.08 6.09
CA HIS A 232 -10.45 1.25 4.93
C HIS A 232 -10.08 -0.22 5.18
N ALA A 233 -8.95 -0.51 5.83
CA ALA A 233 -8.52 -1.87 6.16
C ALA A 233 -9.57 -2.60 7.00
N ALA A 234 -10.07 -1.98 8.06
CA ALA A 234 -11.15 -2.53 8.87
C ALA A 234 -12.39 -2.91 8.04
N ASP A 235 -12.90 -2.00 7.20
CA ASP A 235 -14.10 -2.24 6.39
C ASP A 235 -13.85 -3.27 5.26
N MET A 236 -12.66 -3.23 4.66
CA MET A 236 -12.21 -4.17 3.63
C MET A 236 -12.09 -5.59 4.17
N ILE A 237 -11.42 -5.77 5.33
CA ILE A 237 -11.22 -7.07 5.98
C ILE A 237 -12.57 -7.65 6.39
N GLN A 238 -13.43 -6.85 7.04
CA GLN A 238 -14.77 -7.30 7.46
C GLN A 238 -15.64 -7.73 6.27
N SER A 239 -15.61 -6.94 5.18
CA SER A 239 -16.37 -7.24 3.97
C SER A 239 -15.86 -8.51 3.29
N LEU A 240 -14.53 -8.63 3.14
CA LEU A 240 -13.92 -9.80 2.54
C LEU A 240 -14.16 -11.06 3.37
N TRP A 241 -14.07 -10.99 4.70
CA TRP A 241 -14.33 -12.12 5.58
C TRP A 241 -15.74 -12.66 5.41
N THR A 242 -16.73 -11.76 5.46
CA THR A 242 -18.15 -12.09 5.31
C THR A 242 -18.40 -12.80 3.97
N THR A 243 -17.84 -12.26 2.90
CA THR A 243 -17.98 -12.82 1.56
C THR A 243 -17.29 -14.17 1.42
N LEU A 244 -16.05 -14.33 1.88
CA LEU A 244 -15.31 -15.60 1.78
C LEU A 244 -15.97 -16.72 2.59
N VAL A 245 -16.43 -16.44 3.81
CA VAL A 245 -17.17 -17.40 4.64
C VAL A 245 -18.40 -17.92 3.90
N LYS A 246 -19.14 -17.03 3.24
CA LYS A 246 -20.32 -17.40 2.43
C LYS A 246 -19.93 -18.18 1.18
N THR A 247 -18.96 -17.70 0.40
CA THR A 247 -18.53 -18.27 -0.89
C THR A 247 -17.93 -19.68 -0.75
N PHE A 248 -17.14 -19.90 0.29
CA PHE A 248 -16.47 -21.20 0.54
C PHE A 248 -17.24 -22.08 1.53
N LYS A 249 -18.36 -21.60 2.11
CA LYS A 249 -19.09 -22.27 3.19
C LYS A 249 -18.18 -22.65 4.35
N ALA A 250 -17.17 -21.83 4.61
CA ALA A 250 -16.20 -22.03 5.69
C ALA A 250 -16.83 -21.63 7.04
N ARG A 251 -16.26 -22.12 8.14
CA ARG A 251 -16.61 -21.57 9.46
C ARG A 251 -15.79 -20.30 9.68
N SER A 252 -16.41 -19.25 10.21
CA SER A 252 -15.72 -17.99 10.54
C SER A 252 -14.52 -18.20 11.46
N ASP A 253 -14.65 -19.11 12.43
CA ASP A 253 -13.60 -19.40 13.42
C ASP A 253 -12.35 -20.04 12.80
N ASP A 254 -12.46 -20.65 11.62
CA ASP A 254 -11.33 -21.35 10.98
C ASP A 254 -10.37 -20.38 10.29
N LEU A 255 -10.75 -19.10 10.14
CA LEU A 255 -9.96 -18.08 9.44
C LEU A 255 -9.28 -17.16 10.46
N GLU A 256 -8.04 -17.49 10.81
CA GLU A 256 -7.28 -16.88 11.92
C GLU A 256 -6.94 -15.40 11.67
N TYR A 257 -6.56 -15.04 10.44
CA TYR A 257 -6.24 -13.66 10.08
C TYR A 257 -7.45 -12.74 10.28
N PHE A 258 -8.60 -13.12 9.75
CA PHE A 258 -9.79 -12.29 9.83
C PHE A 258 -10.31 -12.19 11.26
N ARG A 259 -10.26 -13.31 12.00
CA ARG A 259 -10.63 -13.34 13.41
C ARG A 259 -9.76 -12.41 14.25
N SER A 260 -8.44 -12.33 14.00
CA SER A 260 -7.55 -11.46 14.78
C SER A 260 -7.72 -9.97 14.44
N HIS A 261 -8.10 -9.64 13.20
CA HIS A 261 -8.24 -8.25 12.77
C HIS A 261 -9.57 -7.62 13.15
N VAL A 262 -10.69 -8.30 12.86
CA VAL A 262 -12.05 -7.73 12.99
C VAL A 262 -13.01 -8.61 13.79
N GLY A 263 -12.60 -9.85 14.11
CA GLY A 263 -13.40 -10.79 14.89
C GLY A 263 -12.98 -10.89 16.35
N GLY A 264 -13.64 -11.81 17.07
CA GLY A 264 -13.32 -12.09 18.47
C GLY A 264 -13.72 -10.97 19.44
N GLU A 265 -13.27 -11.10 20.69
CA GLU A 265 -13.55 -10.13 21.75
C GLU A 265 -12.57 -8.94 21.73
N ASP A 266 -11.42 -9.09 21.06
CA ASP A 266 -10.31 -8.13 21.10
C ASP A 266 -9.62 -7.94 19.72
N PRO A 267 -10.31 -7.35 18.73
CA PRO A 267 -9.79 -7.18 17.37
C PRO A 267 -8.69 -6.11 17.26
N ALA A 268 -7.67 -6.36 16.44
CA ALA A 268 -6.56 -5.43 16.21
C ALA A 268 -7.01 -4.08 15.62
N GLU A 269 -7.93 -4.10 14.64
CA GLU A 269 -8.38 -2.90 13.92
C GLU A 269 -9.05 -1.86 14.82
N LYS A 270 -9.61 -2.29 15.97
CA LYS A 270 -10.17 -1.37 16.97
C LYS A 270 -9.08 -0.45 17.53
N TYR A 271 -7.92 -1.01 17.88
CA TYR A 271 -6.81 -0.24 18.45
C TYR A 271 -6.13 0.64 17.41
N HIS A 272 -6.07 0.18 16.16
CA HIS A 272 -5.59 0.99 15.04
C HIS A 272 -6.47 2.22 14.84
N GLY A 273 -7.80 2.05 14.86
CA GLY A 273 -8.78 3.13 14.85
C GLY A 273 -8.63 4.12 16.01
N ASP A 274 -8.40 3.64 17.23
CA ASP A 274 -8.23 4.49 18.42
C ASP A 274 -6.93 5.32 18.36
N MET A 275 -5.81 4.72 17.98
CA MET A 275 -4.54 5.43 17.85
C MET A 275 -4.58 6.47 16.74
N THR A 276 -5.15 6.12 15.58
CA THR A 276 -5.29 7.05 14.45
C THR A 276 -6.29 8.17 14.76
N SER A 277 -7.38 7.89 15.49
CA SER A 277 -8.29 8.93 16.03
C SER A 277 -7.54 9.96 16.87
N ARG A 278 -6.66 9.49 17.77
CA ARG A 278 -5.87 10.37 18.62
C ARG A 278 -4.85 11.17 17.81
N LEU A 279 -4.28 10.57 16.75
CA LEU A 279 -3.37 11.24 15.83
C LEU A 279 -4.03 12.43 15.13
N ILE A 280 -5.31 12.32 14.74
CA ILE A 280 -6.09 13.45 14.19
C ILE A 280 -6.13 14.60 15.18
N GLY A 281 -6.48 14.33 16.44
CA GLY A 281 -6.57 15.37 17.48
C GLY A 281 -5.24 16.08 17.78
N GLU A 282 -4.11 15.43 17.54
CA GLU A 282 -2.78 16.02 17.74
C GLU A 282 -2.25 16.76 16.50
N LEU A 283 -2.61 16.32 15.29
CA LEU A 283 -2.01 16.81 14.04
C LEU A 283 -2.91 17.67 13.16
N VAL A 284 -4.22 17.70 13.43
CA VAL A 284 -5.19 18.42 12.60
C VAL A 284 -5.76 19.61 13.37
N PRO A 285 -5.23 20.81 13.14
CA PRO A 285 -5.81 22.04 13.67
C PRO A 285 -7.24 22.24 13.17
N ALA A 286 -8.10 22.82 14.01
CA ALA A 286 -9.51 23.02 13.69
C ALA A 286 -9.75 23.86 12.41
N ASP A 287 -8.87 24.83 12.11
CA ASP A 287 -8.91 25.65 10.89
C ASP A 287 -8.48 24.89 9.62
N ARG A 288 -7.94 23.67 9.77
CA ARG A 288 -7.47 22.81 8.69
C ARG A 288 -8.33 21.57 8.48
N ASN A 289 -9.44 21.44 9.21
CA ASN A 289 -10.38 20.32 9.11
C ASN A 289 -10.83 20.05 7.66
N GLY A 290 -11.25 21.08 6.91
CA GLY A 290 -11.68 20.90 5.52
C GLY A 290 -10.61 20.29 4.63
N ARG A 291 -9.37 20.77 4.75
CA ARG A 291 -8.24 20.22 3.99
C ARG A 291 -7.92 18.78 4.40
N PHE A 292 -7.96 18.48 5.70
CA PHE A 292 -7.75 17.11 6.16
C PHE A 292 -8.80 16.16 5.58
N LEU A 293 -10.08 16.56 5.57
CA LEU A 293 -11.16 15.77 4.97
C LEU A 293 -10.95 15.56 3.47
N ASP A 294 -10.51 16.58 2.74
CA ASP A 294 -10.19 16.43 1.31
C ASP A 294 -9.07 15.42 1.05
N GLU A 295 -8.02 15.43 1.88
CA GLU A 295 -6.91 14.47 1.79
C GLU A 295 -7.32 13.06 2.25
N PHE A 296 -8.18 12.97 3.27
CA PHE A 296 -8.76 11.71 3.74
C PHE A 296 -9.60 11.06 2.63
N ASP A 297 -10.51 11.81 2.02
CA ASP A 297 -11.36 11.32 0.93
C ASP A 297 -10.52 10.86 -0.27
N ARG A 298 -9.43 11.59 -0.58
CA ARG A 298 -8.47 11.19 -1.61
C ARG A 298 -7.79 9.87 -1.27
N ALA A 299 -7.27 9.73 -0.06
CA ALA A 299 -6.57 8.53 0.38
C ALA A 299 -7.50 7.32 0.48
N TYR A 300 -8.72 7.51 1.00
CA TYR A 300 -9.72 6.45 1.10
C TYR A 300 -10.17 5.99 -0.31
N ARG A 301 -10.41 6.93 -1.23
CA ARG A 301 -10.73 6.62 -2.62
C ARG A 301 -9.63 5.82 -3.31
N LEU A 302 -8.35 6.13 -3.05
CA LEU A 302 -7.22 5.37 -3.59
C LEU A 302 -7.30 3.88 -3.20
N SER A 303 -7.51 3.59 -1.91
CA SER A 303 -7.63 2.23 -1.40
C SER A 303 -8.87 1.51 -1.93
N LEU A 304 -10.01 2.20 -1.93
CA LEU A 304 -11.27 1.64 -2.43
C LEU A 304 -11.22 1.34 -3.93
N GLN A 305 -10.57 2.21 -4.70
CA GLN A 305 -10.42 2.01 -6.13
C GLN A 305 -9.52 0.82 -6.42
N TRP A 306 -8.44 0.62 -5.67
CA TRP A 306 -7.62 -0.58 -5.80
C TRP A 306 -8.49 -1.84 -5.65
N CYS A 307 -9.34 -1.91 -4.62
CA CYS A 307 -10.30 -3.01 -4.45
C CYS A 307 -11.23 -3.19 -5.66
N ARG A 308 -11.78 -2.10 -6.22
CA ARG A 308 -12.62 -2.15 -7.43
C ARG A 308 -11.86 -2.64 -8.65
N ASP A 309 -10.63 -2.18 -8.84
CA ASP A 309 -9.78 -2.58 -9.96
C ASP A 309 -9.38 -4.05 -9.85
N LEU A 310 -9.16 -4.57 -8.64
CA LEU A 310 -8.98 -6.00 -8.43
C LEU A 310 -10.20 -6.77 -8.93
N LEU A 311 -11.41 -6.41 -8.53
CA LEU A 311 -12.62 -7.08 -9.01
C LEU A 311 -12.77 -6.99 -10.54
N ARG A 312 -12.33 -5.89 -11.17
CA ARG A 312 -12.34 -5.76 -12.64
C ARG A 312 -11.29 -6.63 -13.33
N ILE A 313 -10.09 -6.79 -12.74
CA ILE A 313 -9.09 -7.77 -13.23
C ILE A 313 -9.71 -9.16 -13.22
N VAL A 314 -10.43 -9.47 -12.15
CA VAL A 314 -11.11 -10.74 -11.99
C VAL A 314 -12.27 -10.90 -13.00
N SER A 315 -13.05 -9.85 -13.27
CA SER A 315 -14.11 -9.89 -14.30
C SER A 315 -13.57 -9.97 -15.74
N LEU A 316 -12.29 -9.67 -15.97
CA LEU A 316 -11.62 -9.88 -17.27
C LEU A 316 -11.13 -11.32 -17.45
N GLU A 317 -11.01 -12.10 -16.38
CA GLU A 317 -10.76 -13.55 -16.44
C GLU A 317 -12.07 -14.34 -16.64
N GLU A 318 -13.24 -13.73 -16.40
CA GLU A 318 -14.56 -14.34 -16.60
C GLU A 318 -15.03 -14.39 -18.06
N ASP A 319 -14.39 -13.70 -19.00
CA ASP A 319 -14.46 -14.10 -20.41
C ASP A 319 -13.33 -15.09 -20.66
N GLY A 320 -13.54 -16.32 -20.18
CA GLY A 320 -12.72 -17.51 -20.41
C GLY A 320 -12.70 -17.90 -21.89
N GLN A 321 -12.19 -17.02 -22.73
CA GLN A 321 -11.74 -17.32 -24.06
C GLN A 321 -10.23 -17.30 -24.01
N SER A 322 -9.64 -18.49 -24.12
CA SER A 322 -8.21 -18.67 -24.36
C SER A 322 -7.70 -17.55 -25.25
N GLU A 323 -6.77 -16.74 -24.73
CA GLU A 323 -6.13 -15.74 -25.57
C GLU A 323 -5.48 -16.46 -26.74
N ILE A 324 -5.71 -15.93 -27.93
CA ILE A 324 -5.09 -16.41 -29.15
C ILE A 324 -4.23 -15.31 -29.75
N GLU A 325 -3.39 -15.70 -30.69
CA GLU A 325 -2.63 -14.76 -31.48
C GLU A 325 -3.47 -14.23 -32.64
N HIS A 326 -3.72 -12.92 -32.64
CA HIS A 326 -4.32 -12.21 -33.75
C HIS A 326 -3.20 -11.55 -34.56
N HIS A 327 -3.05 -11.96 -35.81
CA HIS A 327 -2.13 -11.31 -36.73
C HIS A 327 -2.79 -10.05 -37.32
N GLY A 328 -1.97 -9.04 -37.58
CA GLY A 328 -2.41 -7.81 -38.19
C GLY A 328 -1.36 -7.24 -39.13
N ARG A 329 -1.80 -6.32 -39.99
CA ARG A 329 -0.92 -5.63 -40.94
C ARG A 329 -1.42 -4.22 -41.24
N CYS A 330 -0.49 -3.35 -41.67
CA CYS A 330 -0.90 -2.12 -42.33
C CYS A 330 -1.48 -2.40 -43.74
N HIS A 331 -2.10 -1.41 -44.38
CA HIS A 331 -2.76 -1.59 -45.68
C HIS A 331 -1.85 -2.15 -46.78
N CYS A 332 -0.60 -1.67 -46.89
CA CYS A 332 0.36 -2.14 -47.88
C CYS A 332 1.10 -3.43 -47.48
N GLY A 333 0.87 -3.94 -46.26
CA GLY A 333 1.50 -5.15 -45.75
C GLY A 333 2.98 -5.02 -45.36
N SER A 334 3.59 -3.83 -45.48
CA SER A 334 4.99 -3.59 -45.11
C SER A 334 5.24 -3.72 -43.61
N VAL A 335 4.22 -3.47 -42.77
CA VAL A 335 4.25 -3.71 -41.32
C VAL A 335 3.34 -4.89 -41.02
N LYS A 336 3.86 -5.91 -40.34
CA LYS A 336 3.11 -7.03 -39.79
C LYS A 336 3.38 -7.16 -38.30
N PHE A 337 2.36 -7.52 -37.55
CA PHE A 337 2.41 -7.60 -36.10
C PHE A 337 1.43 -8.67 -35.62
N CYS A 338 1.66 -9.15 -34.40
CA CYS A 338 0.74 -10.03 -33.70
C CYS A 338 0.33 -9.42 -32.36
N VAL A 339 -0.87 -9.76 -31.91
CA VAL A 339 -1.38 -9.38 -30.59
C VAL A 339 -2.06 -10.56 -29.92
N ARG A 340 -1.74 -10.81 -28.65
CA ARG A 340 -2.45 -11.79 -27.82
C ARG A 340 -3.68 -11.15 -27.21
N ALA A 341 -4.86 -11.66 -27.56
CA ALA A 341 -6.15 -11.19 -27.07
C ALA A 341 -7.22 -12.32 -27.19
N PRO A 342 -8.39 -12.18 -26.54
CA PRO A 342 -9.52 -13.09 -26.72
C PRO A 342 -10.14 -13.03 -28.12
N ARG A 343 -10.87 -14.08 -28.52
CA ARG A 343 -11.60 -14.11 -29.80
C ARG A 343 -12.74 -13.09 -29.85
N GLU A 344 -13.35 -12.78 -28.71
CA GLU A 344 -14.26 -11.65 -28.52
C GLU A 344 -13.49 -10.40 -28.09
N LEU A 345 -13.39 -9.42 -29.00
CA LEU A 345 -12.66 -8.19 -28.75
C LEU A 345 -13.54 -7.11 -28.14
N SER A 346 -13.06 -6.48 -27.07
CA SER A 346 -13.63 -5.24 -26.54
C SER A 346 -12.86 -4.04 -27.09
N ALA A 347 -13.48 -3.27 -27.97
CA ALA A 347 -12.90 -2.12 -28.62
C ALA A 347 -13.55 -0.82 -28.16
N VAL A 348 -12.78 0.27 -28.14
CA VAL A 348 -13.26 1.61 -27.81
C VAL A 348 -13.26 2.46 -29.08
N ARG A 349 -14.39 3.13 -29.36
CA ARG A 349 -14.50 4.17 -30.39
C ARG A 349 -14.36 5.52 -29.72
N CYS A 350 -13.41 6.32 -30.18
CA CYS A 350 -13.13 7.65 -29.65
C CYS A 350 -13.58 8.72 -30.65
N ASN A 351 -14.34 9.72 -30.19
CA ASN A 351 -14.82 10.82 -31.03
C ASN A 351 -13.79 11.97 -31.22
N CYS A 352 -12.57 11.90 -30.67
CA CYS A 352 -11.61 12.98 -30.87
C CYS A 352 -11.22 13.13 -32.35
N SER A 353 -10.82 14.35 -32.76
CA SER A 353 -10.55 14.69 -34.16
C SER A 353 -9.62 13.71 -34.87
N ILE A 354 -8.48 13.34 -34.26
CA ILE A 354 -7.55 12.38 -34.88
C ILE A 354 -8.14 10.96 -34.95
N CYS A 355 -8.92 10.52 -33.97
CA CYS A 355 -9.52 9.18 -33.97
C CYS A 355 -10.68 9.07 -34.95
N GLN A 356 -11.52 10.10 -35.05
CA GLN A 356 -12.56 10.19 -36.09
C GLN A 356 -11.95 10.22 -37.50
N MET A 357 -10.98 11.10 -37.73
CA MET A 357 -10.33 11.24 -39.05
C MET A 357 -9.57 9.98 -39.47
N SER A 358 -8.89 9.31 -38.53
CA SER A 358 -8.19 8.04 -38.82
C SER A 358 -9.10 6.81 -38.79
N GLY A 359 -10.35 6.96 -38.34
CA GLY A 359 -11.28 5.83 -38.14
C GLY A 359 -10.71 4.76 -37.22
N PHE A 360 -10.00 5.16 -36.16
CA PHE A 360 -9.29 4.23 -35.28
C PHE A 360 -10.24 3.59 -34.26
N LEU A 361 -10.21 2.25 -34.17
CA LEU A 361 -10.95 1.49 -33.17
C LEU A 361 -9.97 0.82 -32.21
N HIS A 362 -10.00 1.25 -30.95
CA HIS A 362 -8.95 0.98 -29.96
C HIS A 362 -9.15 -0.37 -29.28
N LEU A 363 -8.22 -1.29 -29.45
CA LEU A 363 -8.01 -2.43 -28.55
C LEU A 363 -6.82 -2.13 -27.65
N LEU A 364 -7.04 -1.98 -26.35
CA LEU A 364 -5.97 -1.71 -25.37
C LEU A 364 -5.37 -3.03 -24.90
N VAL A 365 -4.06 -3.18 -25.03
CA VAL A 365 -3.33 -4.38 -24.59
C VAL A 365 -2.09 -4.00 -23.78
N PRO A 366 -1.68 -4.81 -22.79
CA PRO A 366 -0.38 -4.70 -22.14
C PRO A 366 0.79 -4.79 -23.12
N GLY A 367 1.92 -4.18 -22.76
CA GLY A 367 3.08 -4.07 -23.66
C GLY A 367 3.69 -5.40 -24.09
N ASP A 368 3.57 -6.44 -23.26
CA ASP A 368 4.06 -7.80 -23.52
C ASP A 368 3.12 -8.64 -24.40
N LYS A 369 1.95 -8.11 -24.77
CA LYS A 369 0.97 -8.80 -25.63
C LYS A 369 1.08 -8.44 -27.10
N LEU A 370 1.87 -7.43 -27.48
CA LEU A 370 2.08 -7.02 -28.87
C LEU A 370 3.51 -7.34 -29.34
N GLY A 371 3.62 -8.08 -30.45
CA GLY A 371 4.89 -8.34 -31.13
C GLY A 371 4.88 -7.76 -32.54
N ILE A 372 6.00 -7.15 -32.97
CA ILE A 372 6.20 -6.75 -34.37
C ILE A 372 6.87 -7.92 -35.08
N GLU A 373 6.22 -8.46 -36.11
CA GLU A 373 6.75 -9.58 -36.88
C GLU A 373 7.72 -9.11 -37.97
N CYS A 374 7.37 -8.01 -38.64
CA CYS A 374 8.26 -7.34 -39.60
C CYS A 374 7.86 -5.89 -39.88
N GLY A 375 8.81 -5.12 -40.43
CA GLY A 375 8.57 -3.78 -40.96
C GLY A 375 8.69 -2.66 -39.95
N GLU A 376 9.47 -2.86 -38.89
CA GLU A 376 9.74 -1.82 -37.88
C GLU A 376 10.39 -0.59 -38.52
N GLU A 377 11.22 -0.76 -39.55
CA GLU A 377 11.83 0.30 -40.36
C GLU A 377 10.83 1.10 -41.20
N PHE A 378 9.60 0.61 -41.35
CA PHE A 378 8.50 1.32 -41.99
C PHE A 378 7.60 2.05 -40.99
N LEU A 379 7.82 1.87 -39.69
CA LEU A 379 7.10 2.61 -38.66
C LEU A 379 7.73 3.99 -38.49
N THR A 380 6.86 4.99 -38.43
CA THR A 380 7.22 6.33 -37.99
C THR A 380 6.18 6.82 -37.00
N ALA A 381 6.50 7.84 -36.23
CA ALA A 381 5.65 8.33 -35.17
C ALA A 381 5.35 9.82 -35.31
N TYR A 382 4.10 10.17 -34.98
CA TYR A 382 3.65 11.54 -34.82
C TYR A 382 3.34 11.77 -33.34
N GLN A 383 3.90 12.84 -32.79
CA GLN A 383 3.68 13.28 -31.42
C GLN A 383 3.27 14.74 -31.48
N PHE A 384 2.20 15.09 -30.78
CA PHE A 384 1.69 16.45 -30.70
C PHE A 384 1.23 16.74 -29.26
N ASN A 385 0.84 17.99 -28.99
CA ASN A 385 0.42 18.44 -27.66
C ASN A 385 1.52 18.20 -26.60
N LYS A 386 1.28 17.36 -25.58
CA LYS A 386 2.25 17.06 -24.50
C LYS A 386 3.37 16.09 -24.92
N HIS A 387 3.38 15.64 -26.18
CA HIS A 387 4.34 14.67 -26.72
C HIS A 387 4.40 13.30 -26.01
N ILE A 388 3.38 12.94 -25.21
CA ILE A 388 3.32 11.66 -24.48
C ILE A 388 2.83 10.53 -25.39
N ALA A 389 1.70 10.72 -26.08
CA ALA A 389 1.17 9.72 -26.98
C ALA A 389 2.03 9.62 -28.23
N ARG A 390 2.52 8.42 -28.55
CA ARG A 390 3.34 8.15 -29.73
C ARG A 390 2.49 7.46 -30.77
N HIS A 391 1.89 8.23 -31.69
CA HIS A 391 1.03 7.74 -32.76
C HIS A 391 1.86 7.09 -33.88
N THR A 392 1.97 5.76 -33.88
CA THR A 392 2.81 5.02 -34.82
C THR A 392 2.04 4.62 -36.09
N PHE A 393 2.56 4.99 -37.26
CA PHE A 393 1.96 4.65 -38.56
C PHE A 393 3.00 4.16 -39.55
N CYS A 394 2.52 3.41 -40.54
CA CYS A 394 3.33 2.97 -41.65
C CYS A 394 3.64 4.19 -42.55
N ARG A 395 4.93 4.52 -42.71
CA ARG A 395 5.38 5.62 -43.58
C ARG A 395 5.07 5.43 -45.07
N VAL A 396 4.72 4.20 -45.47
CA VAL A 396 4.40 3.85 -46.87
C VAL A 396 2.94 4.12 -47.19
N CYS A 397 2.00 3.68 -46.34
CA CYS A 397 0.56 3.77 -46.62
C CYS A 397 -0.23 4.67 -45.66
N GLY A 398 0.42 5.26 -44.65
CA GLY A 398 -0.21 6.15 -43.67
C GLY A 398 -1.10 5.45 -42.63
N VAL A 399 -1.33 4.14 -42.74
CA VAL A 399 -2.16 3.40 -41.77
C VAL A 399 -1.48 3.36 -40.40
N LYS A 400 -2.27 3.62 -39.35
CA LYS A 400 -1.90 3.54 -37.93
C LYS A 400 -2.32 2.17 -37.37
N PRO A 401 -1.46 1.12 -37.39
CA PRO A 401 -1.84 -0.22 -36.93
C PRO A 401 -1.93 -0.32 -35.42
N PHE A 402 -1.08 0.38 -34.69
CA PHE A 402 -1.06 0.45 -33.25
C PHE A 402 -0.30 1.71 -32.80
N TYR A 403 -0.47 2.11 -31.55
CA TYR A 403 0.28 3.23 -30.99
C TYR A 403 0.38 3.15 -29.47
N ARG A 404 1.26 3.95 -28.85
CA ARG A 404 1.30 4.08 -27.38
C ARG A 404 0.44 5.27 -26.94
N PRO A 405 -0.72 5.05 -26.30
CA PRO A 405 -1.60 6.13 -25.88
C PRO A 405 -1.09 6.87 -24.64
N ARG A 406 -1.49 8.14 -24.48
CA ARG A 406 -1.21 8.91 -23.26
C ARG A 406 -1.79 8.24 -22.00
N SER A 407 -2.97 7.65 -22.13
CA SER A 407 -3.68 6.99 -21.01
C SER A 407 -3.07 5.64 -20.59
N ASN A 408 -2.22 5.03 -21.44
CA ASN A 408 -1.55 3.77 -21.13
C ASN A 408 -0.14 3.75 -21.74
N PRO A 409 0.84 4.48 -21.12
CA PRO A 409 2.17 4.64 -21.69
C PRO A 409 2.98 3.34 -21.78
N SER A 410 2.68 2.36 -20.90
CA SER A 410 3.34 1.06 -20.83
C SER A 410 2.70 -0.02 -21.70
N GLY A 411 1.57 0.27 -22.36
CA GLY A 411 0.86 -0.65 -23.24
C GLY A 411 0.70 -0.11 -24.66
N PHE A 412 -0.06 -0.84 -25.46
CA PHE A 412 -0.40 -0.46 -26.82
C PHE A 412 -1.91 -0.33 -27.00
N SER A 413 -2.30 0.56 -27.90
CA SER A 413 -3.63 0.59 -28.47
C SER A 413 -3.54 0.13 -29.92
N VAL A 414 -4.11 -1.02 -30.23
CA VAL A 414 -4.17 -1.65 -31.55
C VAL A 414 -5.41 -1.20 -32.29
N ASN A 415 -5.29 -0.90 -33.58
CA ASN A 415 -6.43 -0.69 -34.45
C ASN A 415 -7.01 -2.04 -34.86
N ILE A 416 -8.16 -2.42 -34.34
CA ILE A 416 -8.78 -3.73 -34.68
C ILE A 416 -9.06 -3.88 -36.17
N ARG A 417 -9.17 -2.77 -36.93
CA ARG A 417 -9.34 -2.79 -38.39
C ARG A 417 -8.09 -3.26 -39.15
N CYS A 418 -6.95 -3.35 -38.47
CA CYS A 418 -5.70 -3.86 -39.03
C CYS A 418 -5.49 -5.35 -38.72
N LEU A 419 -6.35 -5.96 -37.89
CA LEU A 419 -6.28 -7.38 -37.55
C LEU A 419 -6.93 -8.25 -38.63
N ASP A 420 -6.46 -9.48 -38.75
CA ASP A 420 -7.12 -10.53 -39.52
C ASP A 420 -8.44 -10.89 -38.83
N ASN A 421 -9.55 -10.82 -39.59
CA ASN A 421 -10.88 -11.10 -39.06
C ASN A 421 -11.12 -12.59 -38.80
N ARG A 422 -10.29 -13.49 -39.33
CA ARG A 422 -10.44 -14.95 -39.19
C ARG A 422 -10.31 -15.44 -37.75
N THR A 423 -9.60 -14.68 -36.92
CA THR A 423 -9.39 -15.00 -35.50
C THR A 423 -10.38 -14.29 -34.58
N ILE A 424 -11.24 -13.41 -35.13
CA ILE A 424 -12.17 -12.59 -34.35
C ILE A 424 -13.58 -13.14 -34.49
N GLU A 425 -14.20 -13.52 -33.36
CA GLU A 425 -15.56 -14.07 -33.33
C GLU A 425 -16.62 -12.97 -33.08
N ARG A 426 -16.31 -12.02 -32.20
CA ARG A 426 -17.21 -10.91 -31.89
C ARG A 426 -16.40 -9.66 -31.58
N ILE A 427 -16.99 -8.49 -31.84
CA ILE A 427 -16.45 -7.20 -31.42
C ILE A 427 -17.54 -6.47 -30.64
N ARG A 428 -17.26 -6.10 -29.39
CA ARG A 428 -18.07 -5.18 -28.59
C ARG A 428 -17.43 -3.80 -28.68
N ILE A 429 -18.22 -2.77 -29.00
CA ILE A 429 -17.73 -1.41 -29.14
C ILE A 429 -18.34 -0.55 -28.03
N SER A 430 -17.50 0.07 -27.21
CA SER A 430 -17.89 1.15 -26.30
C SER A 430 -17.47 2.50 -26.87
N GLU A 431 -18.19 3.55 -26.50
CA GLU A 431 -17.91 4.91 -26.96
C GLU A 431 -17.11 5.67 -25.90
N PHE A 432 -16.17 6.52 -26.34
CA PHE A 432 -15.35 7.38 -25.49
C PHE A 432 -15.34 8.81 -26.03
N ASP A 433 -15.62 9.76 -25.14
CA ASP A 433 -15.63 11.18 -25.47
C ASP A 433 -14.22 11.80 -25.42
N GLY A 434 -13.44 11.55 -26.47
CA GLY A 434 -12.14 12.18 -26.64
C GLY A 434 -12.17 13.63 -27.14
N GLU A 435 -13.31 14.20 -27.54
CA GLU A 435 -13.41 15.66 -27.75
C GLU A 435 -13.27 16.38 -26.41
N HIS A 436 -13.93 15.87 -25.37
CA HIS A 436 -13.76 16.31 -24.00
C HIS A 436 -12.79 15.41 -23.23
N TRP A 437 -11.64 15.09 -23.84
CA TRP A 437 -10.70 14.07 -23.32
C TRP A 437 -10.39 14.23 -21.83
N GLU A 438 -10.08 15.44 -21.36
CA GLU A 438 -9.74 15.65 -19.94
C GLU A 438 -10.93 15.41 -19.02
N GLN A 439 -12.18 15.64 -19.45
CA GLN A 439 -13.39 15.37 -18.66
C GLN A 439 -13.82 13.90 -18.77
N ALA A 440 -13.70 13.29 -19.96
CA ALA A 440 -14.04 11.89 -20.18
C ALA A 440 -13.01 10.94 -19.56
N PHE A 441 -11.72 11.30 -19.68
CA PHE A 441 -10.66 10.65 -18.94
C PHE A 441 -10.88 10.86 -17.44
N ARG A 442 -11.13 12.11 -17.00
CA ARG A 442 -11.59 12.38 -15.63
C ARG A 442 -12.98 11.86 -15.31
N SER A 443 -13.78 11.23 -16.17
CA SER A 443 -15.10 10.67 -15.78
C SER A 443 -15.01 9.16 -15.65
N MET A 444 -14.29 8.54 -16.59
CA MET A 444 -13.64 7.24 -16.37
C MET A 444 -12.75 7.26 -15.12
N HIS A 445 -12.24 8.45 -14.78
CA HIS A 445 -11.42 8.74 -13.61
C HIS A 445 -12.07 9.79 -12.67
N GLN A 446 -13.39 10.04 -12.62
CA GLN A 446 -14.05 10.87 -11.55
C GLN A 446 -14.67 9.92 -10.55
N ASP A 447 -14.83 8.67 -10.98
CA ASP A 447 -14.52 7.47 -10.22
C ASP A 447 -13.01 7.32 -9.85
N LEU A 448 -12.12 8.34 -9.96
CA LEU A 448 -10.68 8.19 -9.60
C LEU A 448 -9.81 9.46 -9.30
N GLU A 449 -10.14 10.69 -9.68
CA GLU A 449 -9.23 11.85 -9.62
C GLU A 449 -10.00 13.20 -9.67
N SER A 450 -10.00 13.92 -8.54
CA SER A 450 -10.00 15.38 -8.55
C SER A 450 -8.64 15.89 -8.11
N CYS A 451 -7.53 15.31 -8.59
CA CYS A 451 -6.20 15.69 -8.12
C CYS A 451 -5.11 15.46 -9.17
N VAL A 452 -4.52 16.53 -9.69
CA VAL A 452 -3.08 16.86 -9.66
C VAL A 452 -2.91 18.09 -10.56
N GLU A 453 -2.71 19.25 -9.94
CA GLU A 453 -2.07 20.40 -10.59
C GLU A 453 -0.63 20.51 -10.09
N ASP A 454 0.27 20.72 -11.05
CA ASP A 454 1.67 21.13 -10.99
C ASP A 454 2.67 20.31 -10.16
N GLN A 455 3.30 19.31 -10.81
CA GLN A 455 4.73 19.05 -10.61
C GLN A 455 5.45 18.84 -11.95
N LYS A 456 6.50 19.65 -12.15
CA LYS A 456 7.48 19.54 -13.25
C LYS A 456 8.26 18.20 -13.16
N PRO A 457 8.85 17.72 -14.28
CA PRO A 457 9.40 16.38 -14.35
C PRO A 457 10.72 16.26 -13.59
N TRP A 458 10.81 15.23 -12.75
CA TRP A 458 12.08 14.71 -12.25
C TRP A 458 12.85 14.09 -13.42
N SER A 459 14.01 14.66 -13.73
CA SER A 459 14.97 14.10 -14.68
C SER A 459 15.62 12.85 -14.10
N GLU A 460 15.67 11.79 -14.89
CA GLU A 460 16.58 10.65 -14.74
C GLU A 460 18.03 11.13 -14.52
N LEU A 461 18.71 10.56 -13.52
CA LEU A 461 20.16 10.57 -13.17
C LEU A 461 20.20 10.45 -11.63
N GLU A 462 20.62 9.39 -10.94
CA GLU A 462 21.70 8.43 -11.16
C GLU A 462 21.43 7.15 -10.35
N TRP A 463 21.35 6.01 -11.02
CA TRP A 463 21.69 4.72 -10.42
C TRP A 463 23.13 4.41 -10.79
N ARG A 464 24.08 4.57 -9.87
CA ARG A 464 25.39 3.93 -9.97
C ARG A 464 25.82 3.38 -8.62
N ALA A 465 26.10 2.08 -8.66
CA ALA A 465 26.72 1.29 -7.63
C ALA A 465 28.08 1.87 -7.20
N GLN A 466 28.29 1.90 -5.88
CA GLN A 466 29.51 1.50 -5.19
C GLN A 466 29.15 1.04 -3.78
#